data_AF-E2D2Q8-F1
#
_entry.id   AF-E2D2Q8-F1
#
_cell.length_a   1.000
_cell.length_b   1.000
_cell.length_c   1.000
_cell.angle_alpha   90.00
_cell.angle_beta   90.00
_cell.angle_gamma   90.00
#
_symmetry.space_group_name_H-M   'P 1'
#
loop_
_entity.id
_entity.type
_entity.pdbx_description
1 polymer ?
#
loop_
_entity_poly.entity_id
_entity_poly.type
_entity_poly.pdbx_seq_one_letter_code
_entity_poly.pdbx_strand_id
1 'polypeptide(L)'
;MRNSVHRNDPTPIDLQLDGYEIGFSSAASARDDHGLNPVTGGQHIAVTLWTDGAVAAREHVVGLGAVFGIMVWPRAGSRRG
;
A
#
# COMPACT_ATOMS: atom_id res chain seq x y z
N MET A 1 31.90 14.10 22.38
CA MET A 1 30.79 13.14 22.59
C MET A 1 29.77 13.40 21.50
N ARG A 2 29.68 12.54 20.47
CA ARG A 2 28.69 12.70 19.40
C ARG A 2 27.38 12.12 19.94
N ASN A 3 26.36 12.97 20.05
CA ASN A 3 25.03 12.52 20.42
C ASN A 3 24.49 11.72 19.23
N SER A 4 24.51 10.39 19.34
CA SER A 4 23.84 9.51 18.39
C SER A 4 22.34 9.72 18.56
N VAL A 5 21.76 10.57 17.70
CA VAL A 5 20.32 10.63 17.56
C VAL A 5 19.93 9.26 17.01
N HIS A 6 19.40 8.38 17.84
CA HIS A 6 18.61 7.27 17.33
C HIS A 6 17.46 7.93 16.57
N ARG A 7 17.53 7.96 15.25
CA ARG A 7 16.37 8.27 14.44
C ARG A 7 15.30 7.29 14.90
N ASN A 8 14.18 7.81 15.39
CA ASN A 8 12.96 7.06 15.60
C ASN A 8 12.37 6.70 14.22
N ASP A 9 13.18 6.14 13.33
CA ASP A 9 12.77 5.81 11.98
C ASP A 9 11.83 4.61 12.07
N PRO A 10 10.67 4.68 11.42
CA PRO A 10 9.76 3.55 11.40
C PRO A 10 10.48 2.39 10.71
N THR A 11 10.77 1.36 11.50
CA THR A 11 11.20 0.05 11.02
C THR A 11 10.21 -0.44 9.96
N PRO A 12 10.66 -1.06 8.85
CA PRO A 12 9.74 -1.72 7.94
C PRO A 12 8.84 -2.67 8.74
N ILE A 13 7.53 -2.58 8.48
CA ILE A 13 6.54 -3.49 9.07
C ILE A 13 6.12 -4.46 7.97
N ASP A 14 6.31 -5.75 8.22
CA ASP A 14 5.88 -6.80 7.31
C ASP A 14 4.54 -7.36 7.78
N LEU A 15 3.57 -7.38 6.86
CA LEU A 15 2.24 -7.95 7.08
C LEU A 15 2.10 -9.24 6.29
N GLN A 16 1.47 -10.25 6.90
CA GLN A 16 1.10 -11.48 6.21
C GLN A 16 -0.35 -11.43 5.76
N LEU A 17 -0.58 -11.71 4.48
CA LEU A 17 -1.91 -11.77 3.86
C LEU A 17 -1.98 -12.98 2.93
N ASP A 18 -2.80 -13.97 3.28
CA ASP A 18 -2.99 -15.22 2.51
C ASP A 18 -1.68 -15.91 2.09
N GLY A 19 -0.68 -15.89 2.97
CA GLY A 19 0.64 -16.48 2.72
C GLY A 19 1.61 -15.60 1.94
N TYR A 20 1.21 -14.37 1.59
CA TYR A 20 2.07 -13.34 1.02
C TYR A 20 2.55 -12.36 2.08
N GLU A 21 3.83 -12.01 2.01
CA GLU A 21 4.44 -10.99 2.85
C GLU A 21 4.41 -9.63 2.12
N ILE A 22 3.85 -8.62 2.80
CA ILE A 22 3.73 -7.25 2.30
C ILE A 22 4.45 -6.32 3.26
N GLY A 23 5.61 -5.83 2.83
CA GLY A 23 6.40 -4.86 3.58
C GLY A 23 5.92 -3.42 3.37
N PHE A 24 5.80 -2.68 4.47
CA PHE A 24 5.53 -1.24 4.48
C PHE A 24 6.70 -0.50 5.10
N SER A 25 7.19 0.52 4.39
CA SER A 25 8.18 1.45 4.91
C SER A 25 7.68 2.89 4.76
N SER A 26 8.19 3.78 5.61
CA SER A 26 7.93 5.21 5.41
C SER A 26 8.62 5.69 4.16
N ALA A 27 8.05 6.73 3.55
CA ALA A 27 8.69 7.39 2.41
C ALA A 27 10.06 8.01 2.75
N ALA A 28 10.31 8.33 4.02
CA ALA A 28 11.62 8.80 4.48
C ALA A 28 12.64 7.66 4.47
N SER A 29 12.31 6.51 5.08
CA SER A 29 13.19 5.33 5.06
C SER A 29 13.44 4.84 3.63
N ALA A 30 12.42 4.79 2.78
CA ALA A 30 12.59 4.42 1.38
C ALA A 30 13.58 5.35 0.63
N ARG A 31 13.62 6.64 0.96
CA ARG A 31 14.59 7.60 0.40
C ARG A 31 15.97 7.45 1.00
N ASP A 32 16.05 7.46 2.32
CA ASP A 32 17.29 7.63 3.05
C ASP A 32 18.11 6.33 3.10
N ASP A 33 17.44 5.18 3.20
CA ASP A 33 18.09 3.87 3.35
C ASP A 33 18.28 3.15 2.00
N HIS A 34 17.42 3.46 1.03
CA HIS A 34 17.37 2.73 -0.25
C HIS A 34 17.50 3.63 -1.49
N GLY A 35 17.62 4.96 -1.32
CA GLY A 35 17.81 5.90 -2.42
C GLY A 35 16.62 6.01 -3.38
N LEU A 36 15.44 5.53 -2.99
CA LEU A 36 14.25 5.56 -3.85
C LEU A 36 13.61 6.94 -3.82
N ASN A 37 12.86 7.31 -4.87
CA ASN A 37 12.01 8.51 -4.87
C ASN A 37 10.52 8.11 -4.90
N PRO A 38 9.95 7.72 -3.74
CA PRO A 38 8.58 7.22 -3.68
C PRO A 38 7.56 8.32 -3.97
N VAL A 39 6.53 7.96 -4.74
CA VAL A 39 5.36 8.80 -4.96
C VAL A 39 4.45 8.71 -3.74
N THR A 40 4.20 9.84 -3.07
CA THR A 40 3.52 9.88 -1.75
C THR A 40 2.13 10.51 -1.75
N GLY A 41 1.57 10.79 -2.93
CA GLY A 41 0.21 11.35 -3.05
C GLY A 41 -0.52 10.72 -4.22
N GLY A 42 -1.84 10.54 -4.10
CA GLY A 42 -2.67 9.79 -5.05
C GLY A 42 -2.87 8.32 -4.65
N GLN A 43 -3.58 7.54 -5.48
CA GLN A 43 -3.76 6.09 -5.30
C GLN A 43 -2.84 5.33 -6.26
N HIS A 44 -1.81 4.65 -5.73
CA HIS A 44 -0.71 4.08 -6.55
C HIS A 44 -0.54 2.57 -6.46
N ILE A 45 -1.19 1.92 -5.50
CA ILE A 45 -1.16 0.47 -5.35
C ILE A 45 -2.61 -0.02 -5.33
N ALA A 46 -2.91 -0.99 -6.19
CA ALA A 46 -4.14 -1.74 -6.15
C ALA A 46 -3.80 -3.18 -5.76
N VAL A 47 -4.36 -3.63 -4.64
CA VAL A 47 -4.31 -5.03 -4.21
C VAL A 47 -5.68 -5.62 -4.48
N THR A 48 -5.74 -6.64 -5.32
CA THR A 48 -6.97 -7.38 -5.61
C THR A 48 -6.96 -8.66 -4.80
N LEU A 49 -7.95 -8.84 -3.94
CA LEU A 49 -8.10 -10.02 -3.09
C LEU A 49 -9.29 -10.85 -3.56
N TRP A 50 -9.13 -12.17 -3.55
CA TRP A 50 -10.23 -13.09 -3.73
C TRP A 50 -10.84 -13.40 -2.37
N THR A 51 -12.16 -13.39 -2.28
CA THR A 51 -12.87 -13.72 -1.05
C THR A 51 -14.23 -14.31 -1.40
N ASP A 52 -14.72 -15.22 -0.57
CA ASP A 52 -16.03 -15.84 -0.75
C ASP A 52 -17.18 -14.85 -0.48
N GLY A 53 -16.92 -13.72 0.20
CA GLY A 53 -17.94 -12.79 0.68
C GLY A 53 -17.57 -11.31 0.47
N ALA A 54 -17.42 -10.89 -0.79
CA ALA A 54 -16.93 -9.54 -1.12
C ALA A 54 -17.72 -8.39 -0.47
N VAL A 55 -19.04 -8.53 -0.31
CA VAL A 55 -19.89 -7.50 0.33
C VAL A 55 -19.58 -7.38 1.82
N ALA A 56 -19.56 -8.49 2.54
CA ALA A 56 -19.27 -8.51 3.97
C ALA A 56 -17.83 -8.05 4.26
N ALA A 57 -16.87 -8.47 3.43
CA ALA A 57 -15.49 -8.02 3.52
C ALA A 57 -15.36 -6.50 3.32
N ARG A 58 -16.07 -5.94 2.33
CA ARG A 58 -16.13 -4.50 2.10
C ARG A 58 -16.69 -3.76 3.30
N GLU A 59 -17.83 -4.19 3.84
CA GLU A 59 -18.45 -3.54 5.00
C GLU A 59 -17.53 -3.58 6.22
N HIS A 60 -16.84 -4.69 6.42
CA HIS A 60 -15.87 -4.84 7.51
C HIS A 60 -14.72 -3.84 7.41
N VAL A 61 -14.03 -3.76 6.25
CA VAL A 61 -12.89 -2.84 6.10
C VAL A 61 -13.33 -1.37 6.13
N VAL A 62 -14.54 -1.05 5.63
CA VAL A 62 -15.12 0.29 5.77
C VAL A 62 -15.38 0.61 7.24
N GLY A 63 -15.86 -0.34 8.03
CA GLY A 63 -16.02 -0.20 9.47
C GLY A 63 -14.70 0.05 10.22
N LEU A 64 -13.58 -0.42 9.67
CA LEU A 64 -12.23 -0.15 10.17
C LEU A 64 -11.64 1.18 9.67
N GLY A 65 -12.40 1.96 8.90
CA GLY A 65 -11.99 3.29 8.42
C GLY A 65 -11.50 3.32 6.96
N ALA A 66 -11.58 2.22 6.21
CA ALA A 66 -11.32 2.27 4.77
C ALA A 66 -12.38 3.11 4.05
N VAL A 67 -11.96 3.92 3.07
CA VAL A 67 -12.88 4.68 2.23
C VAL A 67 -13.21 3.86 1.00
N PHE A 68 -14.50 3.70 0.73
CA PHE A 68 -14.97 3.05 -0.49
C PHE A 68 -15.19 4.07 -1.61
N GLY A 69 -14.63 3.79 -2.78
CA GLY A 69 -14.84 4.58 -4.00
C GLY A 69 -14.93 3.69 -5.22
N ILE A 70 -15.56 4.19 -6.28
CA ILE A 70 -15.61 3.50 -7.57
C ILE A 70 -14.28 3.77 -8.28
N MET A 71 -13.48 2.72 -8.47
CA MET A 71 -12.31 2.79 -9.35
C MET A 71 -12.76 2.49 -10.78
N VAL A 72 -12.66 3.49 -11.66
CA VAL A 72 -12.87 3.30 -13.11
C VAL A 72 -11.54 2.94 -13.74
N TRP A 73 -11.39 1.69 -14.17
CA TRP A 73 -10.24 1.28 -14.95
C TRP A 73 -10.52 1.53 -16.44
N PRO A 74 -9.78 2.44 -17.12
CA PRO A 74 -9.94 2.61 -18.55
C PRO A 74 -9.55 1.30 -19.24
N ARG A 75 -10.48 0.73 -20.00
CA ARG A 75 -10.19 -0.44 -20.83
C ARG A 75 -9.12 -0.02 -21.82
N ALA A 76 -7.95 -0.67 -21.82
CA ALA A 76 -6.97 -0.47 -22.87
C ALA A 76 -7.67 -0.78 -24.20
N GLY A 77 -7.85 0.24 -25.04
CA GLY A 77 -8.53 0.09 -26.33
C GLY A 77 -7.83 -1.00 -27.13
N SER A 78 -8.60 -1.94 -27.69
CA SER A 78 -8.03 -2.90 -28.61
C SER A 78 -7.52 -2.12 -29.82
N ARG A 79 -6.21 -2.05 -29.98
CA ARG A 79 -5.62 -1.73 -31.28
C ARG A 79 -5.86 -2.95 -32.15
N ARG A 80 -6.98 -2.99 -32.87
CA ARG A 80 -7.07 -3.77 -34.10
C ARG A 80 -6.34 -2.96 -35.16
N GLY A 81 -5.10 -3.38 -35.44
CA GLY A 81 -4.45 -3.15 -36.73
C GLY A 81 -4.71 -4.34 -37.62
#